data_AF-A0A2E8HTC7-F1
#
_entry.id   AF-A0A2E8HTC7-F1
#
_cell.length_a   1.000
_cell.length_b   1.000
_cell.length_c   1.000
_cell.angle_alpha   90.00
_cell.angle_beta   90.00
_cell.angle_gamma   90.00
#
_symmetry.space_group_name_H-M   'P 1'
#
loop_
_entity.id
_entity.type
_entity.pdbx_description
1 polymer ?
#
loop_
_entity_poly.entity_id
_entity_poly.type
_entity_poly.pdbx_seq_one_letter_code
_entity_poly.pdbx_strand_id
1 'polypeptide(L)' 'MSDTYNGWANRATWNVALWIQNDEGLYNFAKECGSYNAFRETMREVGYTETPDQVSYNDSALDVETLNELIQDL' A
#
# COMPACT_ATOMS: atom_id res chain seq x y z
N MET A 1 -0.86 -18.86 17.45
CA MET A 1 0.08 -17.74 17.34
C MET A 1 -0.34 -16.98 16.10
N SER A 2 -0.77 -15.74 16.24
CA SER A 2 -1.23 -14.94 15.11
C SER A 2 0.01 -14.61 14.29
N ASP A 3 0.21 -15.33 13.19
CA ASP A 3 1.33 -15.17 12.26
C ASP A 3 1.10 -13.89 11.42
N THR A 4 1.04 -12.73 12.08
CA THR A 4 1.00 -11.44 11.38
C THR A 4 2.42 -11.12 10.91
N TYR A 5 2.56 -10.87 9.62
CA TYR A 5 3.86 -10.61 9.03
C TYR A 5 4.35 -9.22 9.44
N ASN A 6 5.22 -9.16 10.45
CA ASN A 6 5.70 -7.90 11.06
C ASN A 6 4.58 -6.97 11.55
N GLY A 7 3.49 -7.52 12.10
CA GLY A 7 2.34 -6.73 12.56
C GLY A 7 1.31 -6.40 11.48
N TRP A 8 1.51 -6.87 10.25
CA TRP A 8 0.55 -6.73 9.14
C TRP A 8 -0.20 -8.04 8.89
N ALA A 9 -1.37 -7.94 8.24
CA ALA A 9 -2.20 -9.10 7.91
C ALA A 9 -1.46 -10.15 7.06
N ASN A 10 -0.54 -9.73 6.19
CA ASN A 10 0.25 -10.61 5.33
C ASN A 10 1.48 -9.88 4.74
N ARG A 11 2.35 -10.65 4.09
CA ARG A 11 3.57 -10.15 3.43
C ARG A 11 3.28 -9.11 2.34
N ALA A 12 2.20 -9.27 1.57
CA ALA A 12 1.85 -8.35 0.49
C ALA A 12 1.49 -6.98 1.05
N THR A 13 0.63 -6.92 2.07
CA THR A 13 0.24 -5.69 2.76
C THR A 13 1.46 -4.99 3.37
N TRP A 14 2.32 -5.74 4.06
CA TRP A 14 3.56 -5.19 4.62
C TRP A 14 4.48 -4.61 3.53
N ASN A 15 4.63 -5.30 2.40
CA ASN A 15 5.50 -4.83 1.32
C ASN A 15 5.00 -3.50 0.73
N VAL A 16 3.69 -3.40 0.47
CA VAL A 16 3.08 -2.16 -0.01
C VAL A 16 3.28 -1.03 1.00
N ALA A 17 2.98 -1.28 2.28
CA ALA A 17 3.16 -0.29 3.34
C ALA A 17 4.63 0.15 3.49
N LEU A 18 5.58 -0.77 3.34
CA LEU A 18 7.01 -0.48 3.37
C LEU A 18 7.39 0.48 2.25
N TRP A 19 6.97 0.20 1.01
CA TRP A 19 7.27 1.05 -0.14
C TRP A 19 6.64 2.43 -0.02
N ILE A 20 5.38 2.53 0.41
CA ILE A 20 4.71 3.82 0.64
C ILE A 20 5.47 4.68 1.65
N GLN A 21 6.05 4.08 2.69
CA GLN A 21 6.79 4.84 3.72
C GLN A 21 8.25 5.11 3.36
N ASN A 22 8.90 4.23 2.59
CA ASN A 22 10.32 4.36 2.27
C ASN A 22 10.58 5.19 1.01
N ASP A 23 9.65 5.19 0.06
CA ASP A 23 9.77 5.96 -1.17
C ASP A 23 9.08 7.31 -1.00
N GLU A 24 9.85 8.39 -1.08
CA GLU A 24 9.32 9.75 -0.90
C GLU A 24 8.26 10.12 -1.95
N GLY A 25 8.38 9.60 -3.17
CA GLY A 25 7.39 9.80 -4.23
C GLY A 25 6.07 9.12 -3.87
N LEU A 26 6.13 7.84 -3.47
CA LEU A 26 4.95 7.10 -3.02
C LEU A 26 4.34 7.70 -1.74
N TYR A 27 5.17 8.13 -0.80
CA TYR A 27 4.73 8.75 0.46
C TYR A 27 3.92 10.02 0.19
N ASN A 28 4.48 10.95 -0.58
CA ASN A 28 3.79 12.20 -0.92
C ASN A 28 2.53 11.92 -1.73
N PHE A 29 2.58 10.99 -2.68
CA PHE A 29 1.44 10.63 -3.50
C PHE A 29 0.31 9.99 -2.71
N ALA A 30 0.63 9.07 -1.79
CA ALA A 30 -0.33 8.46 -0.89
C ALA A 30 -0.96 9.52 0.03
N LYS A 31 -0.14 10.42 0.56
CA LYS A 31 -0.58 11.55 1.37
C LYS A 31 -1.51 12.50 0.62
N GLU A 32 -1.22 12.80 -0.65
CA GLU A 32 -2.09 13.59 -1.53
C GLU A 32 -3.42 12.86 -1.83
N CYS A 33 -3.40 11.54 -1.98
CA CYS A 33 -4.61 10.74 -2.21
C CYS A 33 -5.52 10.67 -0.97
N GLY A 34 -4.95 10.67 0.24
CA GLY A 34 -5.68 10.59 1.51
C GLY A 34 -6.43 9.27 1.77
N SER A 35 -6.40 8.33 0.82
CA SER A 35 -6.99 7.00 0.96
C SER A 35 -6.29 5.98 0.05
N TYR A 36 -6.26 4.72 0.46
CA TYR A 36 -5.64 3.66 -0.33
C TYR A 36 -6.40 3.39 -1.63
N ASN A 37 -7.73 3.60 -1.64
CA ASN A 37 -8.54 3.40 -2.83
C ASN A 37 -8.18 4.42 -3.93
N ALA A 38 -8.09 5.71 -3.56
CA ALA A 38 -7.64 6.74 -4.50
C ALA A 38 -6.19 6.49 -4.96
N PHE A 39 -5.32 6.07 -4.05
CA PHE A 39 -3.94 5.70 -4.38
C PHE A 39 -3.87 4.60 -5.44
N ARG A 40 -4.53 3.45 -5.22
CA ARG A 40 -4.49 2.31 -6.17
C ARG A 40 -5.19 2.63 -7.50
N GLU A 41 -6.24 3.45 -7.49
CA GLU A 41 -6.92 3.89 -8.72
C GLU A 41 -5.99 4.77 -9.54
N THR A 42 -5.40 5.80 -8.93
CA THR A 42 -4.49 6.71 -9.64
C THR A 42 -3.23 5.98 -10.10
N MET A 43 -2.70 5.07 -9.28
CA MET A 43 -1.59 4.17 -9.65
C MET A 43 -1.92 3.34 -10.90
N ARG A 44 -3.14 2.80 -10.97
CA ARG A 44 -3.61 2.06 -12.15
C ARG A 44 -3.72 2.95 -13.38
N GLU A 45 -4.14 4.20 -13.24
CA GLU A 45 -4.23 5.17 -14.35
C GLU A 45 -2.86 5.53 -14.92
N VAL A 46 -1.84 5.67 -14.06
CA VAL A 46 -0.46 5.94 -14.50
C VAL A 46 0.29 4.70 -14.99
N GLY A 47 -0.32 3.52 -14.90
CA GLY A 47 0.26 2.25 -15.32
C GLY A 47 1.18 1.59 -14.29
N TYR A 48 1.20 2.07 -13.04
CA TYR A 48 1.89 1.43 -11.92
C TYR A 48 0.94 0.47 -11.20
N THR A 49 1.02 -0.82 -11.50
CA THR A 49 0.12 -1.82 -10.93
C THR A 49 0.72 -2.62 -9.78
N GLU A 50 2.04 -2.57 -9.60
CA GLU A 50 2.77 -3.37 -8.63
C GLU A 50 3.99 -2.64 -8.05
N THR A 51 4.40 -3.05 -6.85
CA THR A 51 5.65 -2.61 -6.23
C THR A 51 6.85 -3.24 -6.96
N PRO A 52 8.07 -2.71 -6.77
CA PRO A 52 9.29 -3.34 -7.28
C PRO A 52 9.53 -4.79 -6.79
N ASP A 53 8.83 -5.22 -5.73
CA ASP A 53 8.87 -6.58 -5.21
C ASP A 53 7.83 -7.52 -5.88
N GLN A 54 7.22 -7.08 -7.00
CA GLN A 54 6.16 -7.80 -7.71
C GLN A 54 4.89 -8.02 -6.88
N VAL A 55 4.58 -7.09 -5.97
CA VAL A 55 3.34 -7.11 -5.21
C VAL A 55 2.35 -6.15 -5.84
N SER A 56 1.25 -6.67 -6.39
CA SER A 56 0.24 -5.84 -7.02
C SER A 56 -0.52 -5.00 -5.99
N TYR A 57 -0.68 -3.69 -6.24
CA TYR A 57 -1.48 -2.78 -5.38
C TYR A 57 -2.99 -3.08 -5.41
N ASN A 58 -3.41 -3.90 -6.38
CA ASN A 58 -4.80 -4.37 -6.53
C ASN A 58 -4.96 -5.84 -6.15
N ASP A 59 -3.96 -6.44 -5.48
CA ASP A 59 -4.06 -7.83 -5.05
C ASP A 59 -5.16 -8.00 -4.00
N SER A 60 -5.95 -9.07 -4.15
CA SER A 60 -7.12 -9.33 -3.29
C SER A 60 -6.74 -9.78 -1.89
N ALA A 61 -5.49 -10.22 -1.68
CA ALA A 61 -4.97 -10.55 -0.37
C ALA A 61 -4.50 -9.30 0.39
N LEU A 62 -4.44 -8.12 -0.24
CA LEU A 62 -4.07 -6.89 0.47
C LEU A 62 -5.14 -6.48 1.47
N ASP A 63 -4.67 -6.10 2.65
CA ASP A 63 -5.51 -5.51 3.68
C ASP A 63 -5.67 -4.01 3.40
N VAL A 64 -6.65 -3.70 2.55
CA VAL A 64 -6.93 -2.33 2.12
C VAL A 64 -7.34 -1.43 3.29
N GLU A 65 -7.99 -1.99 4.31
CA GLU A 65 -8.41 -1.24 5.50
C GLU A 65 -7.18 -0.75 6.28
N THR A 66 -6.25 -1.65 6.62
CA THR A 66 -5.02 -1.29 7.33
C THR A 66 -4.14 -0.33 6.50
N LEU A 67 -4.05 -0.54 5.19
CA LEU A 67 -3.30 0.37 4.30
C LEU A 67 -3.96 1.75 4.19
N ASN A 68 -5.29 1.80 4.22
CA ASN A 68 -6.01 3.06 4.23
C ASN A 68 -5.78 3.82 5.54
N GLU A 69 -5.83 3.14 6.69
CA GLU A 69 -5.49 3.74 7.98
C GLU A 69 -4.05 4.28 8.00
N LEU A 70 -3.09 3.52 7.44
CA LEU A 70 -1.73 4.00 7.29
C LEU A 70 -1.68 5.29 6.49
N ILE A 71 -2.34 5.35 5.34
CA ILE A 71 -2.34 6.56 4.49
C ILE A 71 -2.99 7.75 5.18
N GLN A 72 -4.03 7.52 5.98
CA GLN A 72 -4.68 8.57 6.77
C GLN A 72 -3.80 9.12 7.91
N ASP A 73 -2.79 8.36 8.35
CA ASP A 73 -1.84 8.75 9.39
C ASP A 73 -0.60 9.49 8.84
N LEU A 74 -0.33 9.44 7.52
CA LEU A 74 0.86 10.06 6.87
C LEU A 74 0.88 11.60 6.92
#